data_AF-A0A7Y7Y245-F1
#
_entry.id   AF-A0A7Y7Y245-F1
#
_cell.length_a   1.000
_cell.length_b   1.000
_cell.length_c   1.000
_cell.angle_alpha   90.00
_cell.angle_beta   90.00
_cell.angle_gamma   90.00
#
_symmetry.space_group_name_H-M   'P 1'
#
loop_
_entity.id
_entity.type
_entity.pdbx_description
1 polymer ?
#
loop_
_entity_poly.entity_id
_entity_poly.type
_entity_poly.pdbx_seq_one_letter_code
_entity_poly.pdbx_strand_id
1 'polypeptide(L)' 'MAVLDQINGRWGRGTLRTAGVPTNPDWGMRREMMSQSYTTRLDQLWQVRCN' A
#
# COMPACT_ATOMS: atom_id res chain seq x y z
N MET A 1 17.54 -4.09 -4.18
CA MET A 1 16.07 -4.24 -4.40
C MET A 1 15.66 -3.92 -5.84
N ALA A 2 16.39 -3.07 -6.59
CA ALA A 2 16.01 -2.60 -7.93
C ALA A 2 15.62 -3.67 -8.98
N VAL A 3 16.29 -4.82 -9.04
CA VAL A 3 15.98 -5.87 -10.05
C VAL A 3 14.62 -6.53 -9.77
N LEU A 4 14.33 -6.84 -8.50
CA LEU A 4 13.04 -7.36 -8.08
C LEU A 4 11.92 -6.35 -8.38
N ASP A 5 12.17 -5.08 -8.09
CA ASP A 5 11.21 -4.00 -8.37
C ASP A 5 10.97 -3.82 -9.88
N GLN A 6 12.00 -3.97 -10.71
CA GLN A 6 11.87 -3.88 -12.16
C GLN A 6 11.02 -5.02 -12.75
N ILE A 7 11.21 -6.26 -12.28
CA ILE A 7 10.43 -7.41 -12.72
C ILE A 7 8.97 -7.26 -12.26
N ASN A 8 8.76 -6.88 -11.00
CA ASN A 8 7.43 -6.62 -10.46
C ASN A 8 6.73 -5.45 -11.16
N GLY A 9 7.47 -4.41 -11.59
CA GLY A 9 6.91 -3.32 -12.38
C GLY A 9 6.45 -3.76 -13.77
N ARG A 10 7.14 -4.73 -14.36
CA ARG A 10 6.84 -5.23 -15.72
C ARG A 10 5.71 -6.26 -15.75
N TRP A 11 5.65 -7.17 -14.78
CA TRP A 11 4.75 -8.34 -14.80
C TRP A 11 3.66 -8.30 -13.73
N GLY A 12 3.67 -7.27 -12.88
CA GLY A 12 2.68 -7.10 -11.82
C GLY A 12 3.30 -7.11 -10.44
N ARG A 13 2.72 -6.33 -9.54
CA ARG A 13 3.20 -6.24 -8.16
C ARG A 13 3.06 -7.61 -7.48
N GLY A 14 4.18 -8.15 -7.00
CA GLY A 14 4.21 -9.41 -6.27
C GLY A 14 4.53 -10.64 -7.12
N THR A 15 4.90 -10.47 -8.40
CA THR A 15 5.38 -11.58 -9.25
C THR A 15 6.61 -12.27 -8.66
N LEU A 16 7.54 -11.51 -8.09
CA LEU A 16 8.69 -12.03 -7.34
C LEU A 16 8.73 -11.45 -5.93
N ARG A 17 9.10 -12.29 -4.98
CA ARG A 17 9.21 -11.96 -3.55
C ARG A 17 10.42 -12.64 -2.92
N THR A 18 10.98 -12.02 -1.89
CA THR A 18 12.07 -12.59 -1.11
C THR A 18 11.62 -13.89 -0.42
N ALA A 19 12.39 -14.96 -0.57
CA ALA A 19 12.07 -16.28 -0.02
C ALA A 19 11.95 -16.30 1.52
N GLY A 20 12.64 -15.39 2.21
CA GLY A 20 12.59 -15.30 3.68
C GLY A 20 11.31 -14.69 4.26
N VAL A 21 10.37 -14.21 3.42
CA VAL A 21 9.10 -13.68 3.89
C VAL A 21 7.99 -14.69 3.57
N PRO A 22 7.15 -15.10 4.53
CA PRO A 22 6.02 -16.03 4.30
C PRO A 22 4.86 -15.33 3.60
N THR A 23 4.06 -16.05 2.79
CA THR A 23 3.00 -15.45 1.95
C THR A 23 2.02 -14.59 2.75
N ASN A 24 1.63 -15.06 3.93
CA ASN A 24 0.82 -14.31 4.89
C ASN A 24 1.63 -14.16 6.19
N PRO A 25 2.39 -13.08 6.36
CA PRO A 25 3.13 -12.86 7.60
C PRO A 25 2.16 -12.41 8.69
N ASP A 26 2.34 -12.97 9.90
CA ASP A 26 1.58 -12.54 11.09
C ASP A 26 1.93 -11.10 11.52
N TRP A 27 3.00 -10.55 10.95
CA TRP A 27 3.46 -9.18 11.17
C TRP A 27 3.30 -8.35 9.89
N GLY A 28 2.83 -7.12 10.05
CA GLY A 28 2.62 -6.18 8.95
C GLY A 28 2.33 -4.79 9.47
N MET A 29 2.34 -3.79 8.58
CA MET A 29 2.00 -2.43 8.97
C MET A 29 0.53 -2.36 9.40
N ARG A 30 0.27 -1.97 10.66
CA ARG A 30 -1.09 -1.75 11.18
C ARG A 30 -1.70 -0.51 10.52
N ARG A 31 -2.48 -0.73 9.46
CA ARG A 31 -3.07 0.37 8.66
C ARG A 31 -4.13 1.19 9.40
N GLU A 32 -4.67 0.67 10.48
CA GLU A 32 -5.63 1.34 11.36
C GLU A 32 -5.08 2.59 12.07
N MET A 33 -3.75 2.73 12.17
CA MET A 33 -3.09 3.91 12.75
C MET A 33 -2.59 4.91 11.69
N MET A 34 -2.92 4.72 10.41
CA MET A 34 -2.50 5.66 9.38
C MET A 34 -3.25 6.98 9.51
N SER A 35 -2.50 8.07 9.58
CA SER A 35 -3.06 9.42 9.46
C SER A 35 -3.73 9.62 8.11
N GLN A 36 -4.83 10.35 8.12
CA GLN A 36 -5.58 10.69 6.92
C GLN A 36 -4.75 11.59 6.00
N SER A 37 -4.73 11.24 4.73
CA SER A 37 -4.00 11.86 3.63
C SER A 37 -4.78 13.04 3.06
N TYR A 38 -5.18 14.00 3.90
CA TYR A 38 -6.08 15.09 3.51
C TYR A 38 -5.58 15.94 2.33
N THR A 39 -4.27 16.03 2.12
CA THR A 39 -3.67 16.84 1.04
C THR A 39 -3.49 16.09 -0.28
N THR A 40 -3.58 14.76 -0.27
CA THR A 40 -3.26 13.93 -1.44
C THR A 40 -4.39 12.99 -1.85
N ARG A 41 -5.44 12.87 -1.03
CA ARG A 41 -6.56 11.94 -1.26
C ARG A 41 -7.90 12.59 -0.96
N LEU A 42 -8.62 12.95 -2.03
CA LEU A 42 -9.94 13.57 -1.96
C LEU A 42 -10.98 12.68 -1.26
N ASP A 43 -10.84 11.36 -1.38
CA ASP A 43 -11.72 10.38 -0.71
C ASP A 43 -11.65 10.43 0.81
N GLN A 44 -10.60 11.05 1.36
CA GLN A 44 -10.38 11.16 2.80
C GLN A 44 -10.79 12.52 3.36
N LEU A 45 -11.25 13.45 2.52
CA LEU A 45 -11.76 14.74 2.97
C LEU A 45 -13.14 14.59 3.62
N TRP A 46 -13.43 15.46 4.58
CA TRP A 46 -14.77 15.56 5.14
C TRP A 46 -15.76 16.10 4.12
N GLN A 47 -16.90 15.44 4.00
CA GLN A 47 -18.01 15.89 3.19
C GLN A 47 -19.00 16.63 4.08
N VAL A 48 -19.26 17.89 3.76
CA VAL A 48 -20.27 18.72 4.41
C VAL A 48 -21.38 18.96 3.40
N ARG A 49 -22.64 18.73 3.81
CA ARG A 49 -23.81 19.01 2.96
C ARG A 49 -24.22 20.47 3.13
N CYS A 50 -24.57 21.09 2.02
CA CYS A 50 -25.19 22.43 1.99
C CYS A 50 -26.69 22.26 1.77
N ASN A 51 -27.50 23.08 2.43
CA ASN A 51 -28.93 23.24 2.11
C ASN A 51 -29.10 24.20 0.93
#